data_AF-A0A257AU97-F1
#
_entry.id   AF-A0A257AU97-F1
#
_cell.length_a   1.000
_cell.length_b   1.000
_cell.length_c   1.000
_cell.angle_alpha   90.00
_cell.angle_beta   90.00
_cell.angle_gamma   90.00
#
_symmetry.space_group_name_H-M   'P 1'
#
loop_
_entity.id
_entity.type
_entity.pdbx_description
1 polymer ?
#
loop_
_entity_poly.entity_id
_entity_poly.type
_entity_poly.pdbx_seq_one_letter_code
_entity_poly.pdbx_strand_id
1 'polypeptide(L)'
;MGAPYFDSGGRADRGRVYVYNGVNGSLLKSKTGAKAKDRFGWSVSGGVDVNRDGQVDFIVGAPYDDTRATNAGAVYIYNGGTYALLKKLTGERKSD
;
A
#
# COMPACT_ATOMS: atom_id res chain seq x y z
N MET A 1 -4.05 -4.52 -7.88
CA MET A 1 -3.45 -3.73 -8.99
C MET A 1 -2.95 -2.40 -8.45
N GLY A 2 -1.71 -2.01 -8.73
CA GLY A 2 -1.14 -0.72 -8.34
C GLY A 2 -1.25 0.35 -9.43
N ALA A 3 -1.38 1.61 -9.02
CA ALA A 3 -1.33 2.81 -9.85
C ALA A 3 -0.45 3.87 -9.14
N PRO A 4 0.88 3.71 -9.16
CA PRO A 4 1.81 4.52 -8.36
C PRO A 4 1.81 6.01 -8.72
N TYR A 5 1.46 6.38 -9.96
CA TYR A 5 1.41 7.76 -10.44
C TYR A 5 0.01 8.38 -10.35
N PHE A 6 -0.86 7.84 -9.48
CA PHE A 6 -2.21 8.36 -9.31
C PHE A 6 -2.21 9.67 -8.51
N ASP A 7 -2.80 10.71 -9.11
CA ASP A 7 -2.95 12.04 -8.53
C ASP A 7 -4.32 12.21 -7.88
N SER A 8 -4.38 12.78 -6.66
CA SER A 8 -5.67 13.20 -6.08
C SER A 8 -5.53 14.18 -4.92
N GLY A 9 -6.52 15.08 -4.81
CA GLY A 9 -6.58 16.08 -3.73
C GLY A 9 -5.39 17.04 -3.73
N GLY A 10 -4.94 17.46 -4.92
CA GLY A 10 -3.80 18.37 -5.10
C GLY A 10 -2.41 17.74 -4.82
N ARG A 11 -2.33 16.43 -4.65
CA ARG A 11 -1.08 15.70 -4.37
C ARG A 11 -0.73 14.82 -5.56
N ALA A 12 0.32 15.19 -6.28
CA ALA A 12 0.85 14.43 -7.41
C ALA A 12 1.56 13.15 -6.94
N ASP A 13 1.48 12.08 -7.72
CA ASP A 13 2.18 10.80 -7.54
C ASP A 13 2.02 10.18 -6.15
N ARG A 14 0.91 10.47 -5.45
CA ARG A 14 0.64 9.85 -4.14
C ARG A 14 0.32 8.38 -4.27
N GLY A 15 -0.15 7.97 -5.44
CA GLY A 15 -0.39 6.58 -5.79
C GLY A 15 -1.68 6.01 -5.22
N ARG A 16 -2.10 4.89 -5.81
CA ARG A 16 -3.33 4.18 -5.44
C ARG A 16 -3.17 2.68 -5.69
N VAL A 17 -3.86 1.86 -4.91
CA VAL A 17 -4.06 0.43 -5.16
C VAL A 17 -5.55 0.16 -5.32
N TYR A 18 -5.87 -0.76 -6.22
CA TYR A 18 -7.21 -1.28 -6.47
C TYR A 18 -7.25 -2.76 -6.12
N VAL A 19 -8.30 -3.16 -5.42
CA VAL A 19 -8.63 -4.54 -5.06
C VAL A 19 -9.88 -4.93 -5.81
N TYR A 20 -9.78 -6.01 -6.59
CA TYR A 20 -10.85 -6.52 -7.43
C TYR A 20 -11.29 -7.89 -6.95
N ASN A 21 -12.55 -8.21 -7.18
CA ASN A 21 -13.06 -9.56 -7.02
C ASN A 21 -12.44 -10.45 -8.11
N GLY A 22 -11.76 -11.52 -7.70
CA GLY A 22 -11.06 -12.42 -8.62
C GLY A 22 -11.98 -13.25 -9.52
N VAL A 23 -13.28 -13.35 -9.19
CA VAL A 23 -14.27 -14.12 -9.96
C VAL A 23 -14.94 -13.26 -11.03
N ASN A 24 -15.47 -12.09 -10.64
CA ASN A 24 -16.28 -11.26 -11.55
C ASN A 24 -15.62 -9.94 -11.96
N GLY A 25 -14.39 -9.66 -11.50
CA GLY A 25 -13.64 -8.46 -11.85
C GLY A 25 -14.17 -7.15 -11.27
N SER A 26 -15.22 -7.17 -10.44
CA SER A 26 -15.77 -5.96 -9.83
C SER A 26 -14.79 -5.31 -8.86
N LEU A 27 -14.81 -3.98 -8.79
CA LEU A 27 -13.98 -3.23 -7.84
C LEU A 27 -14.54 -3.41 -6.42
N LEU A 28 -13.75 -4.02 -5.54
CA LEU A 28 -14.10 -4.20 -4.13
C LEU A 28 -13.65 -3.02 -3.29
N LYS A 29 -12.41 -2.55 -3.51
CA LYS A 29 -11.84 -1.43 -2.74
C LYS A 29 -10.74 -0.71 -3.50
N SER A 30 -10.55 0.56 -3.16
CA SER A 30 -9.31 1.26 -3.46
C SER A 30 -8.70 1.87 -2.18
N LYS A 31 -7.37 1.97 -2.15
CA LYS A 31 -6.63 2.72 -1.12
C LYS A 31 -5.70 3.70 -1.82
N THR A 32 -5.69 4.94 -1.34
CA THR A 32 -4.86 6.02 -1.91
C THR A 32 -3.71 6.31 -0.94
N GLY A 33 -2.48 6.46 -1.44
CA GLY A 33 -1.32 6.79 -0.62
C GLY A 33 -1.48 8.11 0.10
N ALA A 34 -0.69 8.37 1.13
CA ALA A 34 -0.90 9.52 2.00
C ALA A 34 -0.34 10.81 1.41
N LYS A 35 0.96 10.87 1.12
CA LYS A 35 1.64 12.09 0.68
C LYS A 35 1.93 12.06 -0.81
N ALA A 36 2.16 13.24 -1.38
CA ALA A 36 2.62 13.36 -2.76
C ALA A 36 3.96 12.65 -2.93
N LYS A 37 4.20 12.09 -4.12
CA LYS A 37 5.45 11.43 -4.51
C LYS A 37 5.82 10.15 -3.76
N ASP A 38 5.04 9.70 -2.77
CA ASP A 38 5.25 8.40 -2.09
C ASP A 38 5.21 7.21 -3.05
N ARG A 39 4.50 7.36 -4.19
CA ARG A 39 4.20 6.32 -5.19
C ARG A 39 3.64 5.04 -4.57
N PHE A 40 2.69 5.20 -3.64
CA PHE A 40 1.98 4.08 -3.04
C PHE A 40 1.33 3.19 -4.11
N GLY A 41 1.50 1.87 -3.98
CA GLY A 41 1.06 0.94 -5.02
C GLY A 41 2.13 0.64 -6.06
N TRP A 42 3.39 1.03 -5.82
CA TRP A 42 4.52 0.68 -6.70
C TRP A 42 4.71 -0.83 -6.85
N SER A 43 4.63 -1.55 -5.73
CA SER A 43 4.61 -3.00 -5.68
C SER A 43 3.41 -3.47 -4.86
N VAL A 44 2.87 -4.62 -5.24
CA VAL A 44 1.76 -5.28 -4.52
C VAL A 44 2.09 -6.76 -4.40
N SER A 45 1.89 -7.32 -3.23
CA SER A 45 2.00 -8.76 -2.97
C SER A 45 0.82 -9.23 -2.11
N GLY A 46 0.59 -10.53 -2.05
CA GLY A 46 -0.41 -11.18 -1.21
C GLY A 46 -0.05 -12.65 -1.01
N GLY A 47 -1.03 -13.47 -0.62
CA GLY A 47 -0.86 -14.93 -0.52
C GLY A 47 -0.53 -15.45 0.88
N VAL A 48 -0.50 -14.58 1.90
CA VAL A 48 -0.27 -14.96 3.30
C VAL A 48 -1.32 -14.29 4.18
N ASP A 49 -1.89 -15.06 5.10
CA ASP A 49 -2.71 -14.57 6.20
C ASP A 49 -1.78 -14.15 7.36
N VAL A 50 -1.55 -12.85 7.53
CA VAL A 50 -0.56 -12.30 8.47
C VAL A 50 -1.15 -12.21 9.89
N ASN A 51 -2.45 -11.94 10.00
CA ASN A 51 -3.14 -11.80 11.29
C ASN A 51 -3.85 -13.09 11.76
N ARG A 52 -3.83 -14.16 10.96
CA ARG A 52 -4.43 -15.47 11.24
C ARG A 52 -5.95 -15.43 11.38
N ASP A 53 -6.63 -14.63 10.57
CA ASP A 53 -8.09 -14.52 10.59
C ASP A 53 -8.81 -15.39 9.56
N GLY A 54 -8.06 -16.21 8.81
CA GLY A 54 -8.58 -17.11 7.78
C GLY A 54 -8.72 -16.45 6.42
N GLN A 55 -8.30 -15.19 6.25
CA GLN A 55 -8.27 -14.49 4.96
C GLN A 55 -6.86 -14.08 4.56
N VAL A 56 -6.57 -14.17 3.27
CA VAL A 56 -5.25 -13.77 2.75
C VAL A 56 -5.13 -12.25 2.74
N ASP A 57 -4.10 -11.75 3.42
CA ASP A 57 -3.77 -10.33 3.47
C ASP A 57 -3.00 -9.88 2.22
N PHE A 58 -2.89 -8.55 2.06
CA PHE A 58 -2.13 -7.96 0.96
C PHE A 58 -1.18 -6.86 1.44
N ILE A 59 -0.08 -6.73 0.72
CA ILE A 59 1.05 -5.88 1.04
C ILE A 59 1.25 -4.89 -0.10
N VAL A 60 1.48 -3.62 0.24
CA VAL A 60 1.66 -2.54 -0.73
C VAL A 60 2.93 -1.75 -0.42
N GLY A 61 3.79 -1.57 -1.42
CA GLY A 61 5.00 -0.76 -1.32
C GLY A 61 4.76 0.71 -1.67
N ALA A 62 5.45 1.59 -0.97
CA ALA A 62 5.61 3.01 -1.26
C ALA A 62 7.11 3.36 -1.11
N PRO A 63 7.92 3.17 -2.17
CA PRO A 63 9.38 3.24 -2.08
C PRO A 63 9.92 4.63 -1.73
N TYR A 64 9.14 5.68 -1.92
CA TYR A 64 9.54 7.06 -1.66
C TYR A 64 8.84 7.66 -0.43
N ASP A 65 8.27 6.82 0.43
CA ASP A 65 7.67 7.29 1.67
C ASP A 65 8.72 7.96 2.58
N ASP A 66 8.42 9.20 2.96
CA ASP A 66 9.28 10.09 3.75
C ASP A 66 8.95 10.08 5.26
N THR A 67 8.25 9.07 5.79
CA THR A 67 7.76 9.11 7.18
C THR A 67 8.90 9.14 8.20
N ARG A 68 10.01 8.44 7.93
CA ARG A 68 11.12 8.27 8.89
C ARG A 68 12.44 8.88 8.41
N ALA A 69 12.68 8.92 7.11
CA ALA A 69 13.76 9.68 6.47
C ALA A 69 13.42 9.90 4.98
N THR A 70 14.15 10.79 4.32
CA THR A 70 13.95 11.10 2.89
C THR A 70 14.10 9.84 2.04
N ASN A 71 13.04 9.50 1.31
CA ASN A 71 12.87 8.33 0.46
C ASN A 71 13.28 7.02 1.16
N ALA A 72 13.05 6.92 2.48
CA ALA A 72 13.35 5.70 3.23
C ALA A 72 12.45 4.53 2.82
N GLY A 73 11.28 4.85 2.27
CA GLY A 73 10.31 3.89 1.81
C GLY A 73 9.48 3.30 2.94
N ALA A 74 8.34 2.73 2.56
CA ALA A 74 7.47 2.03 3.47
C ALA A 74 6.75 0.86 2.79
N VAL A 75 6.34 -0.09 3.63
CA VAL A 75 5.49 -1.22 3.29
C VAL A 75 4.24 -1.17 4.16
N TYR A 76 3.09 -1.34 3.54
CA TYR A 76 1.79 -1.34 4.19
C TYR A 76 1.17 -2.72 4.08
N ILE A 77 0.78 -3.31 5.21
CA ILE A 77 0.10 -4.60 5.29
C ILE A 77 -1.37 -4.32 5.58
N TYR A 78 -2.25 -4.81 4.74
CA TYR A 78 -3.69 -4.64 4.84
C TYR A 78 -4.38 -5.98 4.98
N ASN A 79 -5.46 -5.98 5.76
CA ASN A 79 -6.28 -7.16 5.95
C ASN A 79 -7.04 -7.55 4.68
N GLY A 80 -7.07 -8.84 4.36
CA GLY A 80 -7.75 -9.39 3.18
C GLY A 80 -9.25 -9.15 3.11
N GLY A 81 -9.94 -9.21 4.26
CA GLY A 81 -11.40 -9.13 4.32
C GLY A 81 -11.95 -7.74 4.58
N THR A 82 -11.41 -7.10 5.60
CA THR A 82 -11.86 -5.78 6.06
C THR A 82 -11.19 -4.64 5.30
N TYR A 83 -10.09 -4.93 4.59
CA TYR A 83 -9.21 -3.92 3.98
C TYR A 83 -8.63 -2.92 5.00
N ALA A 84 -8.66 -3.23 6.30
CA ALA A 84 -8.06 -2.38 7.32
C ALA A 84 -6.53 -2.41 7.24
N LEU A 85 -5.87 -1.31 7.62
CA LEU A 85 -4.41 -1.32 7.76
C LEU A 85 -4.05 -2.13 9.00
N LEU A 86 -3.31 -3.23 8.82
CA LEU A 86 -2.79 -4.04 9.92
C LEU A 86 -1.48 -3.46 10.43
N LYS A 87 -0.57 -3.11 9.53
CA LYS A 87 0.76 -2.60 9.90
C LYS A 87 1.35 -1.70 8.83
N LYS A 88 2.10 -0.68 9.26
CA LYS A 88 3.03 0.06 8.42
C LYS A 88 4.45 -0.21 8.90
N LEU A 89 5.32 -0.64 7.99
CA LEU A 89 6.74 -0.81 8.21
C LEU A 89 7.46 0.29 7.42
N THR A 90 8.25 1.11 8.08
CA THR A 90 9.02 2.18 7.43
C THR A 90 10.48 1.78 7.37
N GLY A 91 11.17 2.13 6.28
CA GLY A 91 12.62 2.10 6.24
C GLY A 91 13.22 2.92 7.38
N GLU A 92 14.38 2.52 7.85
CA GLU A 92 15.08 3.22 8.92
C GLU A 92 16.05 4.26 8.33
N ARG A 93 16.34 5.31 9.10
CA ARG A 93 17.52 6.12 8.82
C ARG A 93 18.73 5.26 9.17
N LYS A 94 19.60 4.98 8.20
CA LYS A 94 20.89 4.34 8.46
C LYS A 94 21.59 5.14 9.56
N SER A 95 21.66 4.59 10.77
CA SER A 95 22.60 5.06 11.78
C SER A 95 23.91 4.38 11.41
N ASP A 96 24.80 5.16 10.79
CA ASP A 96 26.20 4.76 10.62
C ASP A 96 26.87 4.58 11.99
#